data_AF-A0A972UWQ9-F1
#
_entry.id   AF-A0A972UWQ9-F1
#
_cell.length_a   1.000
_cell.length_b   1.000
_cell.length_c   1.000
_cell.angle_alpha   90.00
_cell.angle_beta   90.00
_cell.angle_gamma   90.00
#
_symmetry.space_group_name_H-M   'P 1'
#
loop_
_entity.id
_entity.type
_entity.pdbx_description
1 polymer ?
#
loop_
_entity_poly.entity_id
_entity_poly.type
_entity_poly.pdbx_seq_one_letter_code
_entity_poly.pdbx_strand_id
1 'polypeptide(L)' 'MTTAIILAYVGLAIMLIFSGVGSAIGVSKGGNATVGALKKKPDAFGSYLLLSALPGT' A
#
# COMPACT_ATOMS: atom_id res chain seq x y z
N MET A 1 -22.22 -12.13 23.81
CA MET A 1 -21.74 -11.73 22.46
C MET A 1 -22.65 -12.39 21.44
N THR A 2 -23.42 -11.63 20.67
CA THR A 2 -24.33 -12.17 19.65
C THR A 2 -23.52 -12.64 18.43
N THR A 3 -23.92 -13.76 17.81
CA THR A 3 -23.24 -14.36 16.63
C THR A 3 -22.99 -13.35 15.50
N ALA A 4 -23.89 -12.36 15.35
CA ALA A 4 -23.75 -11.27 14.39
C ALA A 4 -22.49 -10.40 14.63
N ILE A 5 -22.15 -10.10 15.89
CA ILE A 5 -20.97 -9.30 16.24
C ILE A 5 -19.68 -10.09 15.95
N ILE A 6 -19.68 -11.40 16.20
CA ILE A 6 -18.52 -12.27 15.93
C ILE A 6 -18.24 -12.30 14.42
N LEU A 7 -19.26 -12.47 13.59
CA LEU A 7 -19.11 -12.42 12.13
C LEU A 7 -18.60 -11.05 11.63
N ALA A 8 -19.09 -9.95 12.22
CA ALA A 8 -18.66 -8.61 11.86
C ALA A 8 -17.15 -8.39 12.12
N TYR A 9 -16.64 -8.84 13.27
CA TYR A 9 -15.21 -8.74 13.58
C TYR A 9 -14.34 -9.63 12.71
N VAL A 10 -14.80 -10.83 12.36
CA VAL A 10 -14.09 -11.71 11.41
C VAL A 10 -14.02 -11.07 10.02
N GLY A 11 -15.11 -10.47 9.54
CA GLY A 11 -15.12 -9.72 8.28
C GLY A 11 -14.17 -8.53 8.29
N LEU A 12 -14.14 -7.77 9.38
CA LEU A 12 -13.21 -6.66 9.57
C LEU A 12 -11.74 -7.12 9.56
N ALA A 13 -11.44 -8.22 10.25
CA ALA A 13 -10.08 -8.77 10.28
C ALA A 13 -9.59 -9.17 8.88
N ILE A 14 -10.45 -9.83 8.10
CA ILE A 14 -10.12 -10.23 6.71
C ILE A 14 -9.89 -8.99 5.84
N MET A 15 -10.76 -7.98 5.94
CA MET A 15 -10.62 -6.73 5.17
C MET A 15 -9.27 -6.06 5.41
N LEU A 16 -8.88 -5.92 6.69
CA LEU A 16 -7.63 -5.26 7.07
C LEU A 16 -6.40 -6.03 6.60
N ILE A 17 -6.41 -7.36 6.72
CA ILE A 17 -5.29 -8.20 6.30
C ILE A 17 -5.08 -8.09 4.78
N PHE A 18 -6.13 -8.25 3.99
CA PHE A 18 -5.99 -8.22 2.53
C PHE A 18 -5.63 -6.82 2.01
N SER A 19 -6.24 -5.77 2.57
CA SER A 19 -5.90 -4.38 2.24
C SER A 19 -4.45 -4.05 2.60
N GLY A 20 -4.00 -4.44 3.80
CA GLY A 20 -2.63 -4.20 4.25
C GLY A 20 -1.58 -4.93 3.40
N VAL A 21 -1.82 -6.19 3.05
CA VAL A 21 -0.89 -6.98 2.20
C VAL A 21 -0.79 -6.40 0.80
N GLY A 22 -1.92 -6.01 0.19
CA GLY A 22 -1.94 -5.37 -1.13
C GLY A 22 -1.16 -4.07 -1.16
N SER A 23 -1.38 -3.21 -0.17
CA SER A 23 -0.69 -1.93 0.01
C SER A 23 0.83 -2.11 0.17
N ALA A 24 1.27 -3.00 1.07
CA ALA A 24 2.69 -3.25 1.32
C ALA A 24 3.44 -3.73 0.06
N ILE A 25 2.83 -4.60 -0.74
CA ILE A 25 3.42 -5.11 -1.99
C ILE A 25 3.47 -4.01 -3.05
N GLY A 26 2.37 -3.25 -3.21
CA GLY A 26 2.27 -2.15 -4.17
C GLY A 26 3.31 -1.06 -3.91
N VAL A 27 3.41 -0.61 -2.65
CA VAL A 27 4.38 0.42 -2.22
C VAL A 27 5.81 -0.08 -2.39
N SER A 28 6.10 -1.34 -2.03
CA SER A 28 7.46 -1.89 -2.20
C SER A 28 7.90 -1.92 -3.66
N LYS A 29 7.02 -2.31 -4.59
CA LYS A 29 7.31 -2.29 -6.03
C LYS A 29 7.45 -0.86 -6.57
N GLY A 30 6.51 0.02 -6.24
CA GLY A 30 6.53 1.42 -6.66
C GLY A 30 7.75 2.19 -6.13
N GLY A 31 8.13 1.95 -4.88
CA GLY A 31 9.32 2.52 -4.24
C GLY A 31 10.62 2.07 -4.91
N ASN A 32 10.77 0.77 -5.19
CA ASN A 32 11.96 0.25 -5.87
C ASN A 32 12.09 0.83 -7.29
N ALA A 33 10.99 0.93 -8.05
CA ALA A 33 10.97 1.56 -9.37
C ALA A 33 11.34 3.05 -9.29
N THR A 34 10.81 3.75 -8.29
CA THR A 34 11.07 5.17 -8.03
C THR A 34 12.53 5.43 -7.70
N VAL A 35 13.14 4.65 -6.80
CA VAL A 35 14.57 4.76 -6.45
C VAL A 35 15.46 4.49 -7.67
N GLY A 36 15.09 3.53 -8.51
CA GLY A 36 15.79 3.26 -9.77
C GLY A 36 15.70 4.44 -10.76
N ALA A 37 14.51 5.02 -10.94
CA ALA A 37 14.29 6.16 -11.81
C ALA A 37 14.98 7.45 -11.31
N LEU A 38 14.99 7.65 -9.99
CA LEU A 38 15.65 8.78 -9.32
C LEU A 38 17.14 8.86 -9.61
N LYS A 39 17.82 7.71 -9.68
CA LYS A 39 19.25 7.65 -10.06
C LYS A 39 19.51 8.15 -11.49
N LYS A 40 18.50 8.10 -12.38
CA LYS A 40 18.60 8.56 -13.77
C LYS A 40 18.16 10.01 -13.93
N LYS A 41 17.13 10.43 -13.19
CA LYS A 41 16.54 11.78 -13.24
C LYS A 41 16.28 12.31 -11.82
N PRO A 42 17.28 12.94 -11.18
CA PRO A 42 17.16 13.39 -9.80
C PRO A 42 16.16 14.53 -9.61
N ASP A 43 15.96 15.37 -10.62
CA ASP A 43 15.09 16.55 -10.56
C ASP A 43 13.59 16.21 -10.41
N ALA A 44 13.20 14.95 -10.66
CA ALA A 44 11.80 14.50 -10.61
C ALA A 44 11.41 13.83 -9.29
N PHE A 45 12.19 14.00 -8.20
CA PHE A 45 11.96 13.38 -6.90
C PHE A 45 10.53 13.51 -6.38
N GLY A 46 9.97 14.72 -6.37
CA GLY A 46 8.63 14.96 -5.82
C GLY A 46 7.52 14.21 -6.56
N SER A 47 7.63 14.09 -7.89
CA SER A 47 6.64 13.38 -8.71
C SER A 47 6.76 11.87 -8.53
N TYR A 48 7.98 11.33 -8.44
CA TYR A 48 8.19 9.90 -8.18
C TYR A 48 7.82 9.51 -6.73
N LEU A 49 8.03 10.39 -5.75
CA LEU A 49 7.57 10.18 -4.38
C LEU A 49 6.05 10.01 -4.33
N LEU A 50 5.31 10.91 -4.97
CA LEU A 50 3.85 10.81 -5.12
C LEU A 50 3.44 9.49 -5.81
N LEU A 51 4.10 9.14 -6.92
CA LEU A 51 3.81 7.91 -7.66
C LEU A 51 4.06 6.64 -6.83
N SER A 52 5.09 6.65 -5.98
CA SER A 52 5.43 5.52 -5.09
C SER A 52 4.49 5.37 -3.89
N ALA A 53 3.84 6.45 -3.47
CA ALA A 53 2.91 6.48 -2.34
C ALA A 53 1.46 6.12 -2.74
N LEU A 54 1.11 6.27 -4.03
CA LEU A 54 -0.24 5.98 -4.54
C LEU A 54 -0.76 4.56 -4.27
N PRO A 55 0.05 3.48 -4.29
CA PRO A 55 -0.41 2.14 -3.94
C PRO A 55 -0.68 1.94 -2.44
N GLY A 56 -0.37 2.94 -1.61
CA GLY A 56 -0.47 2.87 -0.15
C GLY A 56 -1.88 3.05 0.42
N THR A 57 -2.85 3.38 -0.44
CA THR A 57 -4.25 3.67 -0.08
C THR A 57 -5.16 2.46 -0.19
#